data_AF-A0A946QUS3-F1
#
_entry.id   AF-A0A946QUS3-F1
#
_cell.length_a   1.000
_cell.length_b   1.000
_cell.length_c   1.000
_cell.angle_alpha   90.00
_cell.angle_beta   90.00
_cell.angle_gamma   90.00
#
_symmetry.space_group_name_H-M   'P 1'
#
loop_
_entity.id
_entity.type
_entity.pdbx_description
1 polymer ?
#
loop_
_entity_poly.entity_id
_entity_poly.type
_entity_poly.pdbx_seq_one_letter_code
_entity_poly.pdbx_strand_id
1 'polypeptide(L)'
;MPYNLNYLKEISEGDKEFMKQLIDIFLEQVPEFITNMKKFYAENELDALAKEAHTAKSSVLIFGMENSGILLKKIQLLAEKNEVDTIPGLMEIVENELENVVKELEEIEI
;
A
#
# COMPACT_ATOMS: atom_id res chain seq x y z
N MET A 1 -1.83 7.22 14.88
CA MET A 1 -1.85 5.91 14.20
C MET A 1 -1.41 6.12 12.77
N PRO A 2 -0.70 5.17 12.16
CA PRO A 2 -0.20 5.29 10.78
C PRO A 2 -1.30 5.25 9.71
N TYR A 3 -2.55 5.00 10.10
CA TYR A 3 -3.72 4.93 9.23
C TYR A 3 -4.90 5.71 9.83
N ASN A 4 -5.88 6.06 8.98
CA ASN A 4 -7.12 6.74 9.36
C ASN A 4 -8.30 6.22 8.52
N LEU A 5 -9.29 5.62 9.20
CA LEU A 5 -10.48 5.03 8.57
C LEU A 5 -11.60 6.03 8.26
N ASN A 6 -11.38 7.34 8.41
CA ASN A 6 -12.43 8.33 8.13
C ASN A 6 -12.86 8.29 6.66
N TYR A 7 -11.90 8.27 5.74
CA TYR A 7 -12.23 8.17 4.31
C TYR A 7 -12.90 6.85 3.98
N LEU A 8 -12.43 5.74 4.58
CA LEU A 8 -13.08 4.44 4.49
C LEU A 8 -14.54 4.48 4.96
N LYS A 9 -14.84 5.14 6.09
CA LYS A 9 -16.20 5.31 6.61
C LYS A 9 -17.08 6.20 5.73
N GLU A 10 -16.48 7.22 5.10
CA GLU A 10 -17.19 8.08 4.15
C GLU A 10 -17.60 7.30 2.91
N ILE A 11 -16.69 6.53 2.30
CA ILE A 11 -17.01 5.72 1.12
C ILE A 11 -17.90 4.53 1.46
N SER A 12 -17.90 4.06 2.70
CA SER A 12 -18.79 3.00 3.14
C SER A 12 -20.19 3.51 3.54
N GLU A 13 -20.41 4.82 3.58
CA GLU A 13 -21.66 5.45 4.03
C GLU A 13 -22.17 4.93 5.40
N GLY A 14 -21.25 4.48 6.26
CA GLY A 14 -21.57 3.88 7.55
C GLY A 14 -22.02 2.41 7.51
N ASP A 15 -22.06 1.78 6.33
CA ASP A 15 -22.28 0.34 6.17
C ASP A 15 -21.06 -0.43 6.69
N LYS A 16 -21.28 -1.17 7.78
CA LYS A 16 -20.25 -1.97 8.45
C LYS A 16 -19.85 -3.21 7.66
N GLU A 17 -20.79 -3.85 6.96
CA GLU A 17 -20.48 -5.03 6.16
C GLU A 17 -19.61 -4.64 4.97
N PHE A 18 -19.95 -3.53 4.31
CA PHE A 18 -19.12 -3.01 3.23
C PHE A 18 -17.76 -2.50 3.72
N MET A 19 -17.69 -1.85 4.89
CA MET A 19 -16.42 -1.46 5.49
C MET A 19 -15.53 -2.67 5.77
N LYS A 20 -16.10 -3.76 6.30
CA LYS A 20 -15.38 -5.01 6.54
C LYS A 20 -14.88 -5.64 5.24
N GLN A 21 -15.70 -5.68 4.19
CA GLN A 21 -15.28 -6.18 2.88
C GLN A 21 -14.08 -5.42 2.32
N LEU A 22 -14.06 -4.09 2.45
CA LEU A 22 -12.92 -3.28 1.99
C LEU A 22 -11.66 -3.56 2.80
N ILE A 23 -11.77 -3.78 4.11
CA ILE A 23 -10.65 -4.19 4.96
C ILE A 23 -10.14 -5.57 4.54
N ASP A 24 -11.03 -6.55 4.36
CA ASP A 24 -10.65 -7.91 3.93
C ASP A 24 -9.90 -7.86 2.58
N ILE A 25 -10.38 -7.09 1.61
CA ILE A 25 -9.69 -6.87 0.32
C ILE A 25 -8.31 -6.25 0.53
N PHE A 26 -8.18 -5.26 1.41
CA PHE A 26 -6.90 -4.62 1.69
C PHE A 26 -5.89 -5.59 2.32
N LEU A 27 -6.33 -6.41 3.28
CA LEU A 27 -5.52 -7.43 3.92
C LEU A 27 -4.99 -8.46 2.90
N GLU A 28 -5.81 -8.84 1.92
CA GLU A 28 -5.40 -9.75 0.83
C GLU A 28 -4.42 -9.10 -0.16
N GLN A 29 -4.62 -7.81 -0.47
CA GLN A 29 -3.82 -7.10 -1.47
C GLN A 29 -2.42 -6.71 -0.99
N VAL A 30 -2.26 -6.38 0.30
CA VAL A 30 -0.98 -5.88 0.83
C VAL A 30 0.18 -6.87 0.59
N PRO A 31 0.06 -8.17 0.90
CA PRO A 31 1.11 -9.15 0.60
C PRO A 31 1.42 -9.27 -0.90
N GLU A 32 0.40 -9.16 -1.74
CA GLU A 32 0.55 -9.21 -3.20
C GLU A 32 1.36 -8.01 -3.70
N PHE A 33 1.02 -6.79 -3.28
CA PHE A 33 1.76 -5.58 -3.65
C PHE A 33 3.24 -5.67 -3.26
N ILE A 34 3.54 -6.09 -2.03
CA ILE A 34 4.92 -6.23 -1.55
C ILE A 34 5.68 -7.26 -2.38
N THR A 35 5.06 -8.42 -2.62
CA THR A 35 5.66 -9.51 -3.41
C THR A 35 5.94 -9.08 -4.84
N ASN A 36 4.96 -8.46 -5.50
CA ASN A 36 5.07 -7.98 -6.87
C ASN A 36 6.13 -6.88 -7.00
N MET A 37 6.13 -5.87 -6.11
CA MET A 37 7.15 -4.81 -6.14
C MET A 37 8.56 -5.38 -5.99
N LYS A 38 8.78 -6.31 -5.06
CA LYS A 38 10.08 -6.97 -4.88
C LYS A 38 10.49 -7.77 -6.11
N LYS A 39 9.56 -8.52 -6.69
CA LYS A 39 9.78 -9.31 -7.91
C LYS A 39 10.17 -8.40 -9.08
N PHE A 40 9.35 -7.40 -9.39
CA PHE A 40 9.60 -6.48 -10.50
C PHE A 40 10.91 -5.71 -10.34
N TYR A 41 11.26 -5.34 -9.12
CA TYR A 41 12.57 -4.75 -8.82
C TYR A 41 13.72 -5.73 -9.12
N ALA A 42 13.63 -6.97 -8.64
CA ALA A 42 14.67 -7.99 -8.83
C ALA A 42 14.84 -8.41 -10.31
N GLU A 43 13.76 -8.39 -11.09
CA GLU A 43 13.75 -8.72 -12.52
C GLU A 43 14.06 -7.50 -13.41
N ASN A 44 14.33 -6.33 -12.81
CA ASN A 44 14.55 -5.05 -13.50
C ASN A 44 13.36 -4.64 -14.42
N GLU A 45 12.15 -5.05 -14.06
CA GLU A 45 10.90 -4.69 -14.74
C GLU A 45 10.36 -3.35 -14.19
N LEU A 46 11.07 -2.26 -14.45
CA LEU A 46 10.80 -0.96 -13.81
C LEU A 46 9.44 -0.36 -14.19
N ASP A 47 8.94 -0.61 -15.40
CA ASP A 47 7.59 -0.21 -15.80
C ASP A 47 6.50 -0.95 -14.99
N ALA A 48 6.73 -2.22 -14.68
CA ALA A 48 5.81 -3.02 -13.87
C ALA A 48 5.86 -2.57 -12.40
N LEU A 49 7.07 -2.33 -11.88
CA LEU A 49 7.28 -1.76 -10.54
C LEU A 49 6.55 -0.41 -10.37
N ALA A 50 6.66 0.48 -11.35
CA ALA A 50 5.99 1.78 -11.30
C ALA A 50 4.46 1.65 -11.24
N LYS A 51 3.89 0.74 -12.04
CA LYS A 51 2.45 0.45 -12.06
C LYS A 51 2.00 -0.17 -10.73
N GLU A 52 2.76 -1.12 -10.20
CA GLU A 52 2.45 -1.76 -8.92
C GLU A 52 2.45 -0.75 -7.78
N ALA A 53 3.49 0.09 -7.70
CA ALA A 53 3.58 1.16 -6.71
C ALA A 53 2.42 2.18 -6.84
N HIS A 54 1.97 2.47 -8.07
CA HIS A 54 0.81 3.33 -8.29
C HIS A 54 -0.51 2.72 -7.79
N THR A 55 -0.72 1.43 -8.05
CA THR A 55 -1.89 0.69 -7.58
C THR A 55 -1.91 0.61 -6.05
N ALA A 56 -0.80 0.18 -5.46
CA ALA A 56 -0.64 0.11 -4.00
C ALA A 56 -0.89 1.48 -3.35
N LYS A 57 -0.37 2.57 -3.93
CA LYS A 57 -0.59 3.94 -3.43
C LYS A 57 -2.08 4.26 -3.33
N SER A 58 -2.86 3.98 -4.37
CA SER A 58 -4.30 4.27 -4.35
C SER A 58 -5.02 3.48 -3.26
N SER A 59 -4.62 2.22 -3.06
CA SER A 59 -5.17 1.37 -2.00
C SER A 59 -4.87 1.94 -0.60
N VAL A 60 -3.61 2.25 -0.28
CA VAL A 60 -3.23 2.72 1.07
C VAL A 60 -3.80 4.09 1.42
N LEU A 61 -4.06 4.95 0.42
CA LEU A 61 -4.72 6.24 0.64
C LEU A 61 -6.19 6.11 1.05
N ILE A 62 -6.88 5.03 0.64
CA ILE A 62 -8.24 4.75 1.11
C ILE A 62 -8.26 4.55 2.63
N PHE A 63 -7.19 3.97 3.16
CA PHE A 63 -6.97 3.72 4.58
C PHE A 63 -6.29 4.89 5.30
N GLY A 64 -6.14 6.04 4.64
CA GLY A 64 -5.55 7.25 5.21
C GLY A 64 -4.06 7.13 5.54
N MET A 65 -3.35 6.20 4.89
CA MET A 65 -1.91 5.98 5.08
C MET A 65 -1.09 6.94 4.22
N GLU A 66 -1.19 8.24 4.52
CA GLU A 66 -0.58 9.32 3.72
C GLU A 66 0.94 9.15 3.55
N ASN A 67 1.65 8.74 4.60
CA ASN A 67 3.10 8.55 4.52
C ASN A 67 3.47 7.42 3.55
N SER A 68 2.82 6.27 3.67
CA SER A 68 3.02 5.15 2.74
C SER A 68 2.65 5.54 1.31
N GLY A 69 1.59 6.34 1.12
CA GLY A 69 1.24 6.92 -0.17
C GLY A 69 2.34 7.81 -0.78
N ILE A 70 3.00 8.64 0.03
CA ILE A 70 4.15 9.46 -0.40
C ILE A 70 5.33 8.58 -0.82
N LEU A 71 5.65 7.57 -0.02
CA LEU A 71 6.76 6.65 -0.30
C LEU A 71 6.53 5.83 -1.56
N LEU A 72 5.32 5.28 -1.74
CA LEU A 72 4.92 4.56 -2.95
C LEU A 72 4.94 5.47 -4.18
N LYS A 73 4.51 6.73 -4.06
CA LYS A 73 4.65 7.70 -5.15
C LYS A 73 6.12 7.97 -5.49
N LYS A 74 7.00 8.01 -4.50
CA LYS A 74 8.43 8.18 -4.72
C LYS A 74 9.03 6.96 -5.44
N ILE A 75 8.69 5.74 -5.02
CA ILE A 75 9.10 4.49 -5.70
C ILE A 75 8.63 4.51 -7.17
N GLN A 76 7.36 4.86 -7.41
CA GLN A 76 6.82 5.01 -8.77
C GLN A 76 7.70 5.94 -9.63
N LEU A 77 7.94 7.16 -9.16
CA LEU A 77 8.68 8.18 -9.92
C LEU A 77 10.14 7.80 -10.16
N LEU A 78 10.77 7.12 -9.20
CA LEU A 78 12.13 6.63 -9.32
C LEU A 78 12.23 5.52 -10.36
N ALA A 79 11.30 4.56 -10.33
CA ALA A 79 11.22 3.49 -11.33
C ALA A 79 11.00 4.05 -12.75
N GLU A 80 10.07 4.99 -12.92
CA GLU A 80 9.81 5.67 -14.21
C GLU A 80 11.06 6.41 -14.76
N LYS A 81 11.96 6.87 -13.88
CA LYS A 81 13.20 7.54 -14.24
C LYS A 81 14.40 6.61 -14.36
N ASN A 82 14.24 5.32 -14.05
CA ASN A 82 15.33 4.36 -13.93
C ASN A 82 16.35 4.71 -12.82
N GLU A 83 15.92 5.40 -11.76
CA GLU A 83 16.74 5.79 -10.61
C GLU A 83 16.57 4.79 -9.44
N VAL A 84 17.28 3.65 -9.49
CA VAL A 84 16.96 2.47 -8.65
C VAL A 84 17.64 2.43 -7.28
N ASP A 85 18.67 3.23 -7.03
CA ASP A 85 19.56 3.09 -5.87
C ASP A 85 18.85 3.21 -4.52
N THR A 86 17.82 4.05 -4.45
CA THR A 86 17.10 4.32 -3.20
C THR A 86 15.81 3.51 -3.05
N ILE A 87 15.38 2.81 -4.10
CA ILE A 87 14.13 2.05 -4.11
C ILE A 87 14.09 0.97 -3.01
N PRO A 88 15.14 0.15 -2.79
CA PRO A 88 15.11 -0.89 -1.76
C PRO A 88 14.83 -0.35 -0.35
N GLY A 89 15.49 0.75 0.04
CA GLY A 89 15.29 1.34 1.35
C GLY A 89 13.88 1.95 1.52
N LEU A 90 13.32 2.55 0.46
CA LEU A 90 11.95 3.03 0.49
C LEU A 90 10.94 1.87 0.56
N MET A 91 11.21 0.78 -0.15
CA MET A 91 10.38 -0.41 -0.18
C MET A 91 10.35 -1.10 1.20
N GLU A 92 11.49 -1.19 1.88
CA GLU A 92 11.59 -1.73 3.23
C GLU A 92 10.77 -0.90 4.24
N ILE A 93 10.81 0.44 4.14
CA ILE A 93 10.00 1.31 5.01
C ILE A 93 8.51 1.06 4.77
N VAL A 94 8.07 1.04 3.49
CA VAL A 94 6.67 0.81 3.13
C VAL A 94 6.20 -0.56 3.58
N GLU A 95 6.99 -1.61 3.36
CA GLU A 95 6.67 -2.96 3.80
C GLU A 95 6.43 -3.03 5.31
N ASN A 96 7.34 -2.47 6.11
CA ASN A 96 7.18 -2.44 7.56
C ASN A 96 5.92 -1.66 8.00
N GLU A 97 5.61 -0.53 7.35
CA GLU A 97 4.38 0.22 7.65
C GLU A 97 3.13 -0.58 7.32
N LEU A 98 3.10 -1.25 6.17
CA LEU A 98 1.96 -2.04 5.73
C LEU A 98 1.76 -3.28 6.59
N GLU A 99 2.82 -4.01 6.94
CA GLU A 99 2.72 -5.17 7.82
C GLU A 99 2.20 -4.82 9.21
N ASN A 100 2.58 -3.65 9.74
CA ASN A 100 2.07 -3.20 11.03
C ASN A 100 0.58 -2.85 10.96
N VAL A 101 0.14 -2.15 9.91
CA VAL A 101 -1.28 -1.83 9.72
C VAL A 101 -2.12 -3.08 9.48
N VAL A 102 -1.62 -4.06 8.72
CA VAL A 102 -2.29 -5.35 8.52
C VAL A 102 -2.56 -6.02 9.86
N LYS A 103 -1.55 -6.13 10.74
CA LYS A 103 -1.72 -6.70 12.09
C LYS A 103 -2.76 -5.94 12.92
N GLU A 104 -2.70 -4.60 12.90
CA GLU A 104 -3.65 -3.75 13.62
C GLU A 104 -5.10 -3.91 13.09
N LEU A 105 -5.27 -4.12 11.78
CA LEU A 105 -6.57 -4.34 11.15
C LEU A 105 -7.09 -5.78 11.32
N GLU A 106 -6.24 -6.78 11.47
CA GLU A 106 -6.67 -8.16 11.79
C GLU A 106 -7.24 -8.27 13.21
N GLU A 107 -6.75 -7.44 14.13
CA GLU A 107 -7.20 -7.40 15.54
C GLU A 107 -8.44 -6.50 15.75
N ILE A 108 -8.89 -5.78 14.72
CA ILE A 108 -9.98 -4.82 14.86
C ILE A 108 -11.34 -5.52 14.91
N GLU A 109 -12.08 -5.33 15.99
CA GLU A 109 -13.49 -5.73 16.06
C GLU A 109 -14.38 -4.61 15.48
N ILE A 110 -15.06 -4.89 14.36
CA ILE A 110 -15.90 -3.92 13.61
C ILE A 110 -17.38 -4.27 13.71
#